data_AF-H9WRR8-F1
#
_entry.id   AF-H9WRR8-F1
#
_cell.length_a   1.000
_cell.length_b   1.000
_cell.length_c   1.000
_cell.angle_alpha   90.00
_cell.angle_beta   90.00
_cell.angle_gamma   90.00
#
_symmetry.space_group_name_H-M   'P 1'
#
loop_
_entity.id
_entity.type
_entity.pdbx_description
1 polymer ?
#
loop_
_entity_poly.entity_id
_entity_poly.type
_entity_poly.pdbx_seq_one_letter_code
_entity_poly.pdbx_strand_id
1 'polypeptide(L)'
;KEKKRKDLDMPNIFAWLFSVGGMFQLFCCAFIPPLYLGPFVWVRSLGLLVFQSIKNLQILFYISALLHIIEACYAWFLARRVDPSNVKGWFWQTFALGYFSLRLLLKRGKH
;
A
#
# COMPACT_ATOMS: atom_id res chain seq x y z
N LYS A 1 30.38 17.74 -7.31
CA LYS A 1 29.73 16.61 -8.04
C LYS A 1 28.28 16.53 -7.59
N GLU A 2 27.37 17.26 -8.26
CA GLU A 2 25.93 17.04 -8.11
C GLU A 2 25.62 15.63 -8.59
N LYS A 3 25.41 14.72 -7.65
CA LYS A 3 24.89 13.39 -7.95
C LYS A 3 23.43 13.60 -8.33
N LYS A 4 23.14 13.83 -9.63
CA LYS A 4 21.77 13.76 -10.17
C LYS A 4 21.10 12.56 -9.51
N ARG A 5 20.15 12.80 -8.59
CA ARG A 5 19.37 11.73 -7.99
C ARG A 5 18.72 11.04 -9.17
N LYS A 6 19.06 9.77 -9.42
CA LYS A 6 18.32 8.97 -10.41
C LYS A 6 16.91 8.87 -9.87
N ASP A 7 15.97 9.50 -10.56
CA ASP A 7 14.59 9.59 -10.11
C ASP A 7 14.02 8.18 -9.87
N LEU A 8 13.27 8.09 -8.78
CA LEU A 8 12.52 6.92 -8.40
C LEU A 8 11.25 6.89 -9.27
N ASP A 9 11.02 5.78 -9.96
CA ASP A 9 9.83 5.68 -10.82
C ASP A 9 8.57 5.65 -9.94
N MET A 10 7.73 6.67 -10.10
CA MET A 10 6.49 6.80 -9.35
C MET A 10 5.34 6.07 -10.06
N PRO A 11 4.54 5.27 -9.33
CA PRO A 11 3.32 4.70 -9.87
C PRO A 11 2.28 5.77 -10.20
N ASN A 12 1.36 5.43 -11.09
CA ASN A 12 0.23 6.27 -11.48
C ASN A 12 -0.56 6.75 -10.24
N ILE A 13 -1.06 7.98 -10.26
CA ILE A 13 -1.90 8.57 -9.21
C ILE A 13 -3.11 7.70 -8.84
N PHE A 14 -3.69 6.96 -9.79
CA PHE A 14 -4.77 6.01 -9.49
C PHE A 14 -4.32 4.87 -8.58
N ALA A 15 -3.07 4.43 -8.67
CA ALA A 15 -2.50 3.42 -7.79
C ALA A 15 -2.36 3.94 -6.35
N TRP A 16 -1.98 5.21 -6.21
CA TRP A 16 -1.94 5.90 -4.91
C TRP A 16 -3.32 5.99 -4.29
N LEU A 17 -4.31 6.48 -5.04
CA LEU A 17 -5.68 6.61 -4.54
C LEU A 17 -6.28 5.26 -4.17
N PHE A 18 -6.08 4.24 -5.00
CA PHE A 18 -6.60 2.90 -4.73
C PHE A 18 -5.94 2.27 -3.50
N SER A 19 -4.61 2.31 -3.41
CA SER A 19 -3.88 1.61 -2.37
C SER A 19 -3.93 2.35 -1.03
N VAL A 20 -3.52 3.63 -1.00
CA VAL A 20 -3.52 4.44 0.23
C VAL A 20 -4.95 4.76 0.65
N GLY A 21 -5.79 5.20 -0.29
CA GLY A 21 -7.19 5.48 -0.01
C GLY A 21 -7.96 4.23 0.39
N GLY A 22 -7.72 3.09 -0.27
CA GLY A 22 -8.32 1.81 0.10
C GLY A 22 -7.93 1.34 1.49
N MET A 23 -6.64 1.40 1.84
CA MET A 23 -6.15 1.05 3.18
C MET A 23 -6.69 1.98 4.27
N PHE A 24 -6.74 3.29 3.99
CA PHE A 24 -7.30 4.27 4.91
C PHE A 24 -8.80 4.04 5.13
N GLN A 25 -9.55 3.82 4.04
CA GLN A 25 -10.98 3.54 4.10
C GLN A 25 -11.26 2.24 4.87
N LEU A 26 -10.48 1.19 4.62
CA LEU A 26 -10.59 -0.07 5.34
C LEU A 26 -10.30 0.11 6.84
N PHE A 27 -9.28 0.90 7.19
CA PHE A 27 -8.97 1.26 8.58
C PHE A 27 -10.16 1.97 9.25
N CYS A 28 -10.72 2.99 8.60
CA CYS A 28 -11.89 3.71 9.10
C CYS A 28 -13.08 2.75 9.34
N CYS A 29 -13.36 1.87 8.38
CA CYS A 29 -14.46 0.92 8.47
C CYS A 29 -14.24 -0.13 9.58
N ALA A 30 -13.01 -0.56 9.81
CA ALA A 30 -12.67 -1.64 10.73
C ALA A 30 -12.52 -1.17 12.20
N PHE A 31 -12.03 0.06 12.45
CA PHE A 31 -11.66 0.50 13.80
C PHE A 31 -12.43 1.71 14.33
N ILE A 32 -12.94 2.59 13.47
CA ILE A 32 -13.64 3.78 13.96
C ILE A 32 -15.08 3.42 14.35
N PRO A 33 -15.62 3.91 15.47
CA PRO A 33 -17.04 3.68 15.81
C PRO A 33 -17.99 4.39 14.83
N PRO A 34 -19.16 3.81 14.50
CA PRO A 34 -20.12 4.38 13.53
C PRO A 34 -20.48 5.86 13.77
N LEU A 35 -20.57 6.26 15.04
CA LEU A 35 -20.88 7.64 15.44
C LEU A 35 -19.88 8.68 14.90
N TYR A 36 -18.63 8.29 14.67
CA TYR A 36 -17.55 9.17 14.22
C TYR A 36 -17.18 8.96 12.74
N LEU A 37 -17.86 8.05 12.01
CA LEU A 37 -17.56 7.77 10.61
C LEU A 37 -18.09 8.81 9.62
N GLY A 38 -19.12 9.58 10.01
CA GLY A 38 -19.77 10.55 9.12
C GLY A 38 -20.20 9.90 7.78
N PRO A 39 -19.82 10.45 6.61
CA PRO A 39 -20.23 9.92 5.31
C PRO A 39 -19.69 8.50 5.02
N PHE A 40 -18.65 8.03 5.72
CA PHE A 40 -18.10 6.69 5.54
C PHE A 40 -19.00 5.57 6.11
N VAL A 41 -20.09 5.90 6.80
CA VAL A 41 -21.06 4.91 7.30
C VAL A 41 -21.58 4.04 6.16
N TRP A 42 -21.87 4.61 4.98
CA TRP A 42 -22.34 3.86 3.81
C TRP A 42 -21.32 2.81 3.34
N VAL A 43 -20.05 3.19 3.32
CA VAL A 43 -18.95 2.32 2.92
C VAL A 43 -18.79 1.17 3.93
N ARG A 44 -18.87 1.47 5.23
CA ARG A 44 -18.85 0.45 6.27
C ARG A 44 -20.02 -0.51 6.14
N SER A 45 -21.22 -0.01 5.84
CA SER A 45 -22.41 -0.85 5.62
C SER A 45 -22.21 -1.80 4.45
N LEU A 46 -21.68 -1.33 3.31
CA LEU A 46 -21.32 -2.19 2.18
C LEU A 46 -20.26 -3.24 2.56
N GLY A 47 -19.21 -2.82 3.28
CA GLY A 47 -18.19 -3.73 3.81
C GLY A 47 -18.79 -4.79 4.73
N LEU A 48 -19.73 -4.42 5.58
CA LEU A 48 -20.45 -5.35 6.46
C LEU A 48 -21.38 -6.30 5.70
N LEU A 49 -21.99 -5.87 4.59
CA LEU A 49 -22.80 -6.77 3.75
C LEU A 49 -21.93 -7.87 3.13
N VAL A 50 -20.72 -7.55 2.69
CA VAL A 50 -19.80 -8.51 2.06
C VAL A 50 -19.07 -9.36 3.09
N PHE A 51 -18.46 -8.72 4.10
CA PHE A 51 -17.61 -9.39 5.08
C PHE A 51 -18.36 -9.83 6.35
N GLN A 52 -19.65 -9.50 6.48
CA GLN A 52 -20.59 -9.93 7.52
C GLN A 52 -20.25 -9.52 8.97
N SER A 53 -19.04 -9.04 9.25
CA SER A 53 -18.59 -8.70 10.59
C SER A 53 -17.46 -7.67 10.58
N ILE A 54 -17.43 -6.81 11.61
CA ILE A 54 -16.32 -5.89 11.86
C ILE A 54 -15.02 -6.65 12.13
N LYS A 55 -15.08 -7.81 12.80
CA LYS A 55 -13.88 -8.64 13.01
C LYS A 55 -13.26 -9.09 11.69
N ASN A 56 -14.09 -9.43 10.69
CA ASN A 56 -13.60 -9.83 9.38
C ASN A 56 -12.94 -8.65 8.65
N LEU A 57 -13.47 -7.43 8.79
CA LEU A 57 -12.82 -6.21 8.27
C LEU A 57 -11.47 -5.94 8.96
N GLN A 58 -11.37 -6.16 10.27
CA GLN A 58 -10.11 -6.03 11.01
C GLN A 58 -9.09 -7.09 10.58
N ILE A 59 -9.51 -8.35 10.43
CA ILE A 59 -8.67 -9.43 9.91
C ILE A 59 -8.19 -9.09 8.51
N LEU A 60 -9.08 -8.61 7.63
CA LEU A 60 -8.73 -8.18 6.28
C LEU A 60 -7.70 -7.05 6.29
N PHE A 61 -7.86 -6.07 7.18
CA PHE A 61 -6.89 -5.00 7.35
C PHE A 61 -5.52 -5.54 7.77
N TYR A 62 -5.46 -6.42 8.76
CA TYR A 62 -4.19 -7.01 9.22
C TYR A 62 -3.52 -7.85 8.13
N ILE A 63 -4.28 -8.66 7.40
CA ILE A 63 -3.75 -9.45 6.27
C ILE A 63 -3.21 -8.52 5.19
N SER A 64 -3.97 -7.47 4.83
CA SER A 64 -3.55 -6.50 3.81
C SER A 64 -2.29 -5.74 4.23
N ALA A 65 -2.23 -5.27 5.48
CA ALA A 65 -1.05 -4.62 6.04
C ALA A 65 0.16 -5.56 6.05
N LEU A 66 -0.03 -6.83 6.43
CA LEU A 66 1.04 -7.82 6.42
C LEU A 66 1.56 -8.07 5.00
N LEU A 67 0.68 -8.16 4.00
CA LEU A 67 1.07 -8.29 2.60
C LEU A 67 1.91 -7.09 2.14
N HIS A 68 1.48 -5.86 2.44
CA HIS A 68 2.26 -4.65 2.14
C HIS A 68 3.65 -4.65 2.80
N ILE A 69 3.77 -5.16 4.04
CA ILE A 69 5.06 -5.31 4.73
C ILE A 69 5.94 -6.32 4.00
N ILE A 70 5.39 -7.49 3.65
CA ILE A 70 6.12 -8.55 2.94
C ILE A 70 6.63 -8.02 1.59
N GLU A 71 5.78 -7.33 0.84
CA GLU A 71 6.13 -6.71 -0.44
C GLU A 71 7.21 -5.65 -0.29
N ALA A 72 7.13 -4.80 0.75
CA ALA A 72 8.13 -3.79 1.03
C ALA A 72 9.49 -4.40 1.38
N CYS A 73 9.50 -5.43 2.24
CA CYS A 73 10.70 -6.19 2.57
C CYS A 73 11.33 -6.81 1.31
N TYR A 74 10.51 -7.45 0.47
CA TYR A 74 10.98 -8.01 -0.80
C TYR A 74 11.55 -6.93 -1.73
N ALA A 75 10.88 -5.78 -1.86
CA ALA A 75 11.38 -4.64 -2.62
C ALA A 75 12.70 -4.10 -2.07
N TRP A 76 12.89 -4.07 -0.75
CA TRP A 76 14.14 -3.64 -0.14
C TRP A 76 15.32 -4.56 -0.51
N PHE A 77 15.13 -5.88 -0.44
CA PHE A 77 16.16 -6.83 -0.84
C PHE A 77 16.44 -6.77 -2.35
N LEU A 78 15.40 -6.63 -3.17
CA LEU A 78 15.53 -6.53 -4.62
C LEU A 78 16.21 -5.21 -5.05
N ALA A 79 15.81 -4.09 -4.45
CA ALA A 79 16.38 -2.77 -4.75
C ALA A 79 17.86 -2.69 -4.39
N ARG A 80 18.33 -3.38 -3.35
CA ARG A 80 19.78 -3.46 -3.06
C ARG A 80 20.59 -4.04 -4.22
N ARG A 81 19.99 -4.90 -5.05
CA ARG A 81 20.64 -5.48 -6.23
C ARG A 81 20.44 -4.64 -7.49
N VAL A 82 19.22 -4.12 -7.69
CA VAL A 82 18.80 -3.46 -8.94
C VAL A 82 19.04 -1.93 -8.92
N ASP A 83 18.78 -1.28 -7.79
CA ASP A 83 18.89 0.18 -7.63
C ASP A 83 19.34 0.54 -6.20
N PRO A 84 20.62 0.26 -5.86
CA PRO A 84 21.14 0.49 -4.50
C PRO A 84 21.13 1.97 -4.09
N SER A 85 21.02 2.89 -5.05
CA SER A 85 20.87 4.33 -4.79
C SER A 85 19.56 4.68 -4.08
N ASN A 86 18.48 3.95 -4.36
CA ASN A 86 17.11 4.34 -3.97
C ASN A 86 16.39 3.30 -3.11
N VAL A 87 17.12 2.39 -2.45
CA VAL A 87 16.55 1.28 -1.66
C VAL A 87 15.47 1.74 -0.67
N LYS A 88 15.73 2.83 0.07
CA LYS A 88 14.76 3.38 1.03
C LYS A 88 13.49 3.89 0.34
N GLY A 89 13.62 4.55 -0.80
CA GLY A 89 12.48 5.04 -1.57
C GLY A 89 11.63 3.89 -2.10
N TRP A 90 12.26 2.86 -2.66
CA TRP A 90 11.56 1.66 -3.14
C TRP A 90 10.81 0.93 -2.03
N PHE A 91 11.37 0.86 -0.83
CA PHE A 91 10.70 0.26 0.33
C PHE A 91 9.49 1.07 0.77
N TRP A 92 9.64 2.38 1.03
CA TRP A 92 8.51 3.18 1.50
C TRP A 92 7.41 3.30 0.45
N GLN A 93 7.79 3.41 -0.82
CA GLN A 93 6.83 3.42 -1.91
C GLN A 93 6.09 2.07 -2.04
N THR A 94 6.79 0.94 -1.87
CA THR A 94 6.15 -0.39 -1.91
C THR A 94 5.35 -0.67 -0.65
N PHE A 95 5.76 -0.18 0.51
CA PHE A 95 4.95 -0.27 1.72
C PHE A 95 3.64 0.50 1.57
N ALA A 96 3.66 1.68 0.92
CA ALA A 96 2.46 2.47 0.71
C ALA A 96 1.57 1.96 -0.44
N LEU A 97 2.17 1.44 -1.51
CA LEU A 97 1.48 1.13 -2.78
C LEU A 97 1.43 -0.36 -3.13
N GLY A 98 2.03 -1.20 -2.29
CA GLY A 98 2.15 -2.63 -2.49
C GLY A 98 2.71 -3.00 -3.87
N TYR A 99 2.08 -4.00 -4.46
CA TYR A 99 2.40 -4.55 -5.78
C TYR A 99 2.62 -3.51 -6.90
N PHE A 100 1.90 -2.37 -6.89
CA PHE A 100 2.04 -1.36 -7.96
C PHE A 100 3.45 -0.79 -8.04
N SER A 101 4.08 -0.51 -6.90
CA SER A 101 5.47 -0.07 -6.82
C SER A 101 6.42 -1.22 -7.12
N LEU A 102 6.15 -2.41 -6.55
CA LEU A 102 7.01 -3.58 -6.75
C LEU A 102 7.11 -3.97 -8.24
N ARG A 103 6.02 -3.83 -9.00
CA ARG A 103 5.99 -4.08 -10.44
C ARG A 103 6.96 -3.17 -11.21
N LEU A 104 7.11 -1.91 -10.83
CA LEU A 104 8.06 -0.99 -11.44
C LEU A 104 9.50 -1.42 -11.15
N LEU A 105 9.79 -1.78 -9.90
CA LEU A 105 11.10 -2.28 -9.51
C LEU A 105 11.48 -3.58 -10.24
N LEU A 106 10.54 -4.51 -10.37
CA LEU A 106 10.73 -5.76 -11.12
C LEU A 106 10.99 -5.50 -12.60
N LYS A 107 10.32 -4.52 -13.22
CA LYS A 107 10.62 -4.12 -14.60
C LYS A 107 12.04 -3.57 -14.73
N ARG A 108 12.49 -2.76 -13.77
CA ARG A 108 13.85 -2.21 -13.75
C ARG A 108 14.92 -3.29 -13.63
N GLY A 109 14.65 -4.38 -12.90
CA GLY A 109 15.58 -5.51 -12.73
C GLY A 109 15.62 -6.51 -13.89
N LYS A 110 14.74 -6.38 -14.88
CA LYS A 110 14.74 -7.21 -16.10
C LYS A 110 15.56 -6.60 -17.25
N HIS A 111 15.99 -5.35 -17.10
CA HIS A 111 16.87 -4.64 -18.02
C HIS A 111 18.26 -4.53 -17.40
#